data_AF-A0A2V6HQP5-F1
#
_entry.id   AF-A0A2V6HQP5-F1
#
_cell.length_a   1.000
_cell.length_b   1.000
_cell.length_c   1.000
_cell.angle_alpha   90.00
_cell.angle_beta   90.00
_cell.angle_gamma   90.00
#
_symmetry.space_group_name_H-M   'P 1'
#
loop_
_entity.id
_entity.type
_entity.pdbx_description
1 polymer ?
#
loop_
_entity_poly.entity_id
_entity_poly.type
_entity_poly.pdbx_seq_one_letter_code
_entity_poly.pdbx_strand_id
1 'polypeptide(L)'
;MEIQIEDDLFIAPVSDEERELSMLYLNHSCDPNLGMRGEITFAAMRDICAGEELTHDWAMTDVDDYSIECYCGAPDCRKTLTGKDWQRRDLQKHYAGYFSAYLARKITLLEVRR
;
A
#
# COMPACT_ATOMS: atom_id res chain seq x y z
N MET A 1 5.38 -1.94 11.40
CA MET A 1 5.15 -1.34 10.08
C MET A 1 5.28 0.15 10.25
N GLU A 2 5.98 0.83 9.35
CA GLU A 2 5.94 2.28 9.29
C GLU A 2 4.92 2.72 8.24
N ILE A 3 4.19 3.80 8.49
CA ILE A 3 3.26 4.39 7.53
C ILE A 3 3.79 5.77 7.18
N GLN A 4 4.19 5.96 5.92
CA GLN A 4 4.61 7.26 5.44
C GLN A 4 3.40 8.17 5.20
N ILE A 5 3.45 9.38 5.76
CA ILE A 5 2.35 10.36 5.69
C ILE A 5 2.75 11.64 4.95
N GLU A 6 4.05 11.89 4.76
CA GLU A 6 4.58 12.95 3.91
C GLU A 6 6.04 12.63 3.51
N ASP A 7 6.62 13.47 2.64
CA ASP A 7 8.07 13.50 2.43
C ASP A 7 8.80 13.63 3.78
N ASP A 8 9.68 12.67 4.08
CA ASP A 8 10.46 12.56 5.32
C ASP A 8 9.65 12.46 6.64
N LEU A 9 8.34 12.19 6.59
CA LEU A 9 7.49 12.03 7.78
C LEU A 9 6.78 10.68 7.82
N PHE A 10 6.93 9.99 8.96
CA PHE A 10 6.48 8.62 9.17
C PHE A 10 5.79 8.46 10.52
N ILE A 11 4.78 7.60 10.57
CA ILE A 11 4.24 7.03 11.81
C ILE A 11 4.90 5.68 11.98
N ALA A 12 5.77 5.58 12.98
CA ALA A 12 6.58 4.40 13.24
C ALA A 12 6.83 4.25 14.75
N PRO A 13 7.06 3.02 15.25
CA PRO A 13 7.52 2.80 16.62
C PRO A 13 8.87 3.51 16.84
N VAL A 14 9.06 4.13 18.00
CA VAL A 14 10.31 4.83 18.36
C VAL A 14 11.23 4.00 19.25
N SER A 15 10.79 2.80 19.64
CA SER A 15 11.57 1.83 20.40
C SER A 15 11.32 0.39 19.92
N ASP A 16 12.24 -0.51 20.26
CA ASP A 16 12.12 -1.94 19.93
C ASP A 16 10.91 -2.59 20.63
N GLU A 17 10.55 -2.12 21.82
CA GLU A 17 9.39 -2.62 22.59
C GLU A 17 8.06 -2.25 21.92
N GLU A 18 7.96 -1.04 21.38
CA GLU A 18 6.78 -0.60 20.61
C GLU A 18 6.66 -1.32 19.26
N ARG A 19 7.77 -1.85 18.73
CA ARG A 19 7.83 -2.40 17.37
C ARG A 19 6.85 -3.55 17.18
N GLU A 20 6.85 -4.50 18.11
CA GLU A 20 5.97 -5.68 18.05
C GLU A 20 4.49 -5.27 18.19
N LEU A 21 4.19 -4.38 19.14
CA LEU A 21 2.84 -3.88 19.38
C LEU A 21 2.27 -3.07 18.21
N SER A 22 3.14 -2.54 17.34
CA SER A 22 2.79 -1.71 16.18
C SER A 22 2.77 -2.49 14.86
N MET A 23 2.92 -3.82 14.87
CA MET A 23 2.83 -4.64 13.66
C MET A 23 1.37 -4.90 13.26
N LEU A 24 1.00 -4.52 12.03
CA LEU A 24 -0.34 -4.84 11.49
C LEU A 24 -0.42 -6.22 10.83
N TYR A 25 0.73 -6.85 10.56
CA TYR A 25 0.83 -8.14 9.86
C TYR A 25 0.01 -8.22 8.56
N LEU A 26 0.03 -7.13 7.76
CA LEU A 26 -0.63 -7.07 6.46
C LEU A 26 0.35 -7.40 5.36
N ASN A 27 0.12 -8.52 4.67
CA ASN A 27 0.92 -8.94 3.54
C ASN A 27 0.45 -8.29 2.24
N HIS A 28 1.32 -8.38 1.23
CA HIS A 28 1.00 -7.98 -0.12
C HIS A 28 0.09 -8.98 -0.86
N SER A 29 -0.91 -8.47 -1.59
CA SER A 29 -1.52 -9.17 -2.72
C SER A 29 -1.68 -8.25 -3.93
N CYS A 30 -1.46 -8.78 -5.14
CA CYS A 30 -1.77 -8.07 -6.40
C CYS A 30 -3.27 -8.04 -6.71
N ASP A 31 -4.07 -8.83 -5.98
CA ASP A 31 -5.54 -8.78 -5.94
C ASP A 31 -5.96 -8.65 -4.45
N PRO A 32 -5.81 -7.45 -3.86
CA PRO A 32 -6.00 -7.24 -2.43
C PRO A 32 -7.48 -7.14 -2.06
N ASN A 33 -7.77 -7.25 -0.75
CA ASN A 33 -9.10 -6.96 -0.20
C ASN A 33 -9.15 -5.70 0.65
N LEU A 34 -8.00 -5.10 0.98
CA LEU A 34 -7.89 -3.82 1.67
C LEU A 34 -7.27 -2.74 0.78
N GLY A 35 -7.76 -1.52 0.96
CA GLY A 35 -7.16 -0.29 0.44
C GLY A 35 -7.06 0.76 1.54
N MET A 36 -6.39 1.88 1.26
CA MET A 36 -6.24 2.99 2.20
C MET A 36 -7.40 3.98 2.09
N ARG A 37 -7.84 4.53 3.22
CA ARG A 37 -8.69 5.71 3.29
C ARG A 37 -8.08 6.74 4.22
N GLY A 38 -7.83 7.94 3.70
CA GLY A 38 -7.06 8.95 4.43
C GLY A 38 -5.60 8.54 4.57
N GLU A 39 -4.97 8.86 5.71
CA GLU A 39 -3.54 8.62 5.89
C GLU A 39 -3.21 7.26 6.49
N ILE A 40 -4.01 6.75 7.43
CA ILE A 40 -3.62 5.60 8.27
C ILE A 40 -4.68 4.49 8.39
N THR A 41 -5.82 4.63 7.71
CA THR A 41 -6.93 3.67 7.86
C THR A 41 -6.97 2.71 6.68
N PHE A 42 -6.87 1.42 6.97
CA PHE A 42 -7.19 0.36 6.02
C PHE A 42 -8.70 0.11 6.01
N ALA A 43 -9.27 0.03 4.82
CA ALA A 43 -10.69 -0.20 4.60
C ALA A 43 -10.90 -1.33 3.60
N ALA A 44 -11.93 -2.15 3.84
CA ALA A 44 -12.31 -3.20 2.92
C ALA A 44 -12.76 -2.61 1.57
N MET A 45 -12.24 -3.16 0.48
CA MET A 45 -12.61 -2.78 -0.90
C MET A 45 -13.81 -3.57 -1.42
N ARG A 46 -14.10 -4.70 -0.76
CA ARG A 46 -15.22 -5.61 -1.01
C ARG A 46 -15.59 -6.32 0.29
N ASP A 47 -16.67 -7.10 0.27
CA ASP A 47 -16.97 -7.99 1.38
C ASP A 47 -15.85 -9.03 1.56
N ILE A 48 -15.51 -9.32 2.83
CA ILE A 48 -14.41 -10.20 3.22
C ILE A 48 -14.98 -11.35 4.06
N CYS A 49 -14.68 -12.58 3.65
CA CYS A 49 -15.16 -13.77 4.36
C CYS A 49 -14.34 -14.03 5.62
N ALA A 50 -14.96 -14.66 6.63
CA ALA A 50 -14.24 -15.09 7.82
C ALA A 50 -13.13 -16.08 7.45
N GLY A 51 -11.92 -15.83 7.97
CA GLY A 51 -10.73 -16.64 7.70
C GLY A 51 -9.99 -16.29 6.41
N GLU A 52 -10.49 -15.34 5.61
CA GLU A 52 -9.74 -14.78 4.50
C GLU A 52 -8.58 -13.90 5.01
N GLU A 53 -7.40 -14.03 4.43
CA GLU A 53 -6.25 -13.19 4.79
C GLU A 53 -6.50 -11.74 4.36
N LEU A 54 -6.24 -10.80 5.27
CA LEU A 54 -6.28 -9.38 4.96
C LEU A 54 -4.99 -8.97 4.26
N THR A 55 -5.12 -8.44 3.05
CA THR A 55 -3.98 -8.04 2.21
C THR A 55 -4.23 -6.70 1.55
N HIS A 56 -3.15 -5.95 1.32
CA HIS A 56 -3.18 -4.73 0.53
C HIS A 56 -2.13 -4.76 -0.57
N ASP A 57 -2.36 -3.99 -1.63
CA ASP A 57 -1.32 -3.72 -2.61
C ASP A 57 -0.39 -2.62 -2.08
N TRP A 58 0.90 -2.92 -1.96
CA TRP A 58 1.90 -1.96 -1.47
C TRP A 58 2.03 -0.74 -2.38
N ALA A 59 1.57 -0.82 -3.64
CA ALA A 59 1.45 0.35 -4.51
C ALA A 59 0.50 1.44 -3.92
N MET A 60 -0.37 1.09 -2.98
CA MET A 60 -1.26 2.04 -2.31
C MET A 60 -0.62 2.77 -1.12
N THR A 61 0.57 2.33 -0.66
CA THR A 61 1.23 2.85 0.56
C THR A 61 2.68 3.26 0.36
N ASP A 62 3.43 2.57 -0.49
CA ASP A 62 4.89 2.62 -0.49
C ASP A 62 5.43 3.55 -1.58
N VAL A 63 6.50 4.28 -1.27
CA VAL A 63 7.23 5.12 -2.23
C VAL A 63 8.73 4.87 -2.27
N ASP A 64 9.23 3.89 -1.52
CA ASP A 64 10.67 3.63 -1.36
C ASP A 64 11.33 3.10 -2.64
N ASP A 65 12.65 2.91 -2.58
CA ASP A 65 13.41 2.28 -3.65
C ASP A 65 13.75 0.84 -3.26
N TYR A 66 12.90 -0.08 -3.68
CA TYR A 66 13.11 -1.52 -3.50
C TYR A 66 12.59 -2.30 -4.71
N SER A 67 13.06 -3.54 -4.83
CA SER A 67 12.56 -4.54 -5.75
C SER A 67 12.56 -5.90 -5.04
N ILE A 68 11.41 -6.57 -5.00
CA ILE A 68 11.26 -7.87 -4.32
C ILE A 68 10.37 -8.82 -5.15
N GLU A 69 10.66 -10.12 -5.08
CA GLU A 69 9.82 -11.15 -5.71
C GLU A 69 8.48 -11.31 -4.98
N CYS A 70 7.40 -11.43 -5.75
CA CYS A 70 6.04 -11.53 -5.24
C CYS A 70 5.52 -12.97 -5.32
N TYR A 71 5.05 -13.49 -4.19
CA TYR A 71 4.49 -14.83 -4.07
C TYR A 71 3.01 -14.84 -3.64
N CYS A 72 2.28 -13.74 -3.84
CA CYS A 72 0.89 -13.60 -3.35
C CYS A 72 -0.13 -14.59 -3.93
N GLY A 73 0.21 -15.31 -5.02
CA GLY A 73 -0.68 -16.32 -5.61
C GLY A 73 -1.85 -15.77 -6.44
N ALA A 74 -2.05 -14.45 -6.52
CA ALA A 74 -3.09 -13.85 -7.36
C ALA A 74 -2.92 -14.24 -8.84
N PRO A 75 -4.02 -14.43 -9.62
CA PRO A 75 -3.95 -14.81 -11.04
C PRO A 75 -3.08 -13.87 -11.87
N ASP A 76 -3.21 -12.57 -11.65
CA ASP A 76 -2.46 -11.51 -12.34
C ASP A 76 -1.30 -10.97 -11.47
N CYS A 77 -0.68 -11.84 -10.69
CA CYS A 77 0.47 -11.48 -9.85
C CYS A 77 1.60 -10.86 -10.68
N ARG A 78 2.04 -9.66 -10.27
CA ARG A 78 3.12 -8.88 -10.94
C ARG A 78 4.49 -9.56 -10.94
N LYS A 79 4.68 -10.60 -10.12
CA LYS A 79 5.94 -11.35 -9.89
C LYS A 79 7.08 -10.54 -9.26
N THR A 80 7.14 -9.24 -9.51
CA THR A 80 8.09 -8.32 -8.88
C THR A 80 7.34 -7.08 -8.42
N LEU A 81 7.52 -6.72 -7.16
CA LEU A 81 7.00 -5.48 -6.57
C LEU A 81 8.11 -4.46 -6.52
N THR A 82 7.76 -3.21 -6.79
CA THR A 82 8.68 -2.09 -6.59
C THR A 82 8.04 -1.02 -5.75
N GLY A 83 8.85 -0.29 -4.97
CA GLY A 83 8.36 0.89 -4.24
C GLY A 83 7.97 2.07 -5.16
N LYS A 84 8.06 1.90 -6.50
CA LYS A 84 7.59 2.86 -7.50
C LYS A 84 6.33 2.39 -8.23
N ASP A 85 5.72 1.28 -7.82
CA ASP A 85 4.54 0.72 -8.49
C ASP A 85 3.34 1.69 -8.48
N TRP A 86 3.25 2.58 -7.49
CA TRP A 86 2.24 3.65 -7.43
C TRP A 86 2.26 4.60 -8.64
N GLN A 87 3.35 4.64 -9.42
CA GLN A 87 3.47 5.44 -10.64
C GLN A 87 2.83 4.78 -11.87
N ARG A 88 2.51 3.48 -11.78
CA ARG A 88 1.92 2.71 -12.88
C ARG A 88 0.48 3.13 -13.14
N ARG A 89 0.18 3.47 -14.40
CA ARG A 89 -1.13 4.00 -14.80
C ARG A 89 -2.28 3.00 -14.64
N ASP A 90 -2.00 1.72 -14.85
CA ASP A 90 -2.94 0.62 -14.62
C ASP A 90 -3.33 0.53 -13.14
N LEU A 91 -2.36 0.58 -12.23
CA LEU A 91 -2.61 0.53 -10.79
C LEU A 91 -3.30 1.81 -10.27
N GLN A 92 -2.92 2.99 -10.77
CA GLN A 92 -3.60 4.25 -10.45
C GLN A 92 -5.09 4.21 -10.80
N LYS A 93 -5.44 3.63 -11.95
CA LYS A 93 -6.83 3.45 -12.36
C LYS A 93 -7.54 2.39 -11.53
N HIS A 94 -6.87 1.27 -11.27
CA HIS A 94 -7.45 0.14 -10.54
C HIS A 94 -7.75 0.48 -9.07
N TYR A 95 -6.84 1.20 -8.40
CA TYR A 95 -6.95 1.56 -6.99
C TYR A 95 -7.40 3.02 -6.76
N ALA A 96 -8.09 3.62 -7.74
CA ALA A 96 -8.57 4.99 -7.61
C ALA A 96 -9.46 5.14 -6.35
N GLY A 97 -9.07 6.05 -5.46
CA GLY A 97 -9.74 6.28 -4.17
C GLY A 97 -9.27 5.40 -3.01
N TYR A 98 -8.28 4.52 -3.24
CA TYR A 98 -7.72 3.61 -2.23
C TYR A 98 -6.21 3.81 -1.96
N PHE A 99 -5.59 4.82 -2.56
CA PHE A 99 -4.23 5.22 -2.19
C PHE A 99 -4.23 5.96 -0.85
N SER A 100 -3.13 5.87 -0.10
CA SER A 100 -2.89 6.75 1.06
C SER A 100 -3.03 8.21 0.62
N ALA A 101 -3.50 9.08 1.51
CA ALA A 101 -3.71 10.47 1.15
C ALA A 101 -2.40 11.16 0.71
N TYR A 102 -1.26 10.77 1.29
CA TYR A 102 0.08 11.08 0.77
C TYR A 102 0.29 10.70 -0.71
N LEU A 103 0.07 9.44 -1.07
CA LEU A 103 0.25 8.97 -2.45
C LEU A 103 -0.76 9.59 -3.41
N ALA A 104 -2.01 9.79 -2.98
CA ALA A 104 -3.04 10.46 -3.77
C ALA A 104 -2.61 11.90 -4.15
N ARG A 105 -1.98 12.64 -3.21
CA ARG A 105 -1.39 13.96 -3.51
C ARG A 105 -0.26 13.85 -4.54
N LYS A 106 0.67 12.90 -4.38
CA LYS A 106 1.77 12.70 -5.34
C LYS A 106 1.28 12.33 -6.74
N ILE A 107 0.31 11.43 -6.85
CA ILE A 107 -0.29 11.02 -8.13
C ILE A 107 -0.90 12.24 -8.82
N THR A 108 -1.67 13.05 -8.09
CA THR A 108 -2.26 14.29 -8.62
C THR A 108 -1.18 15.24 -9.15
N LEU A 109 -0.09 15.43 -8.40
CA LEU A 109 1.03 16.28 -8.84
C LEU A 109 1.77 15.73 -10.07
N LEU A 110 1.90 14.40 -10.21
CA LEU A 110 2.47 13.77 -11.40
C LEU A 110 1.60 13.98 -12.64
N GLU A 111 0.29 14.06 -12.49
CA GLU A 111 -0.63 14.32 -13.60
C GLU A 111 -0.56 15.76 -14.09
N VAL A 112 -0.40 16.72 -13.17
CA VAL A 112 -0.25 18.15 -13.51
C VAL A 112 1.08 18.44 -14.23
N ARG A 113 2.13 17.67 -13.95
CA ARG A 113 3.48 17.85 -14.54
C ARG A 113 3.66 17.21 -15.92
N ARG A 114 2.63 16.54 -16.45
CA ARG A 114 2.65 15.89 -17.77
C ARG A 114 1.93 16.75 -18.80
#